data_AF-A0A5C5V1W4-F1
#
_entry.id   AF-A0A5C5V1W4-F1
#
_cell.length_a   1.000
_cell.length_b   1.000
_cell.length_c   1.000
_cell.angle_alpha   90.00
_cell.angle_beta   90.00
_cell.angle_gamma   90.00
#
_symmetry.space_group_name_H-M   'P 1'
#
loop_
_entity.id
_entity.type
_entity.pdbx_description
1 polymer ?
#
loop_
_entity_poly.entity_id
_entity_poly.type
_entity_poly.pdbx_seq_one_letter_code
_entity_poly.pdbx_strand_id
1 'polypeptide(L)'
;MWDWLNTTEVPTWLEVAPVVALVLWFFAVGACVGSFLNVVYTRAPRGEDVVVKGSHCPVCNHPIRWRHNLPVIGWLVLRGKCYDCKAPIPIRYWLFELVFGTLFALVGWWIWG
;
A
#
# COMPACT_ATOMS: atom_id res chain seq x y z
N MET A 1 8.68 24.13 -44.87
CA MET A 1 7.63 23.12 -44.57
C MET A 1 8.18 21.99 -43.68
N TRP A 2 9.15 22.25 -42.79
CA TRP A 2 9.70 21.23 -41.88
C TRP A 2 10.19 21.79 -40.52
N ASP A 3 9.74 22.98 -40.10
CA ASP A 3 10.18 23.58 -38.82
C ASP A 3 9.58 22.89 -37.57
N TRP A 4 8.54 22.07 -37.74
CA TRP A 4 7.85 21.35 -36.64
C TRP A 4 8.59 20.12 -36.13
N LEU A 5 9.65 19.65 -36.79
CA LEU A 5 10.44 18.49 -36.34
C LEU A 5 11.64 18.90 -35.45
N ASN A 6 11.85 20.20 -35.23
CA ASN A 6 12.97 20.73 -34.45
C ASN A 6 12.57 21.30 -33.08
N THR A 7 11.31 21.13 -32.67
CA THR A 7 10.89 21.36 -31.29
C THR A 7 11.21 20.12 -30.48
N THR A 8 12.46 19.96 -30.05
CA THR A 8 12.91 18.94 -29.09
C THR A 8 12.44 19.25 -27.66
N GLU A 9 11.37 20.01 -27.50
CA GLU A 9 10.74 20.28 -26.22
C GLU A 9 9.92 19.05 -25.85
N VAL A 10 10.55 18.16 -25.09
CA VAL A 10 9.82 17.07 -24.45
C VAL A 10 8.76 17.72 -23.55
N PRO A 11 7.48 17.33 -23.66
CA PRO A 11 6.47 17.85 -22.76
C PRO A 11 6.89 17.63 -21.31
N THR A 12 6.78 18.66 -20.47
CA THR A 12 7.26 18.64 -19.07
C THR A 12 6.72 17.46 -18.25
N TRP A 13 5.53 16.95 -18.56
CA TRP A 13 4.96 15.77 -17.91
C TRP A 13 5.70 14.46 -18.25
N LEU A 14 6.37 14.35 -19.41
CA LEU A 14 7.24 13.21 -19.74
C LEU A 14 8.54 13.21 -18.93
N GLU A 15 9.02 14.38 -18.53
CA GLU A 15 10.23 14.51 -17.70
C GLU A 15 9.97 14.06 -16.26
N VAL A 16 8.80 14.40 -15.70
CA VAL A 16 8.45 14.05 -14.31
C VAL A 16 7.72 12.71 -14.18
N ALA A 17 7.11 12.20 -15.25
CA ALA A 17 6.44 10.89 -15.26
C ALA A 17 7.26 9.73 -14.66
N PRO A 18 8.56 9.53 -15.00
CA PRO A 18 9.34 8.45 -14.43
C PRO A 18 9.56 8.62 -12.92
N VAL A 19 9.77 9.85 -12.44
CA VAL A 19 9.94 10.15 -11.01
C VAL A 19 8.64 9.87 -10.25
N VAL A 20 7.51 10.31 -10.79
CA VAL A 20 6.19 10.04 -10.20
C VAL A 20 5.91 8.54 -10.15
N ALA A 21 6.15 7.81 -11.24
CA ALA A 21 5.96 6.38 -11.31
C ALA A 21 6.83 5.63 -10.28
N LEU A 22 8.09 6.07 -10.12
CA LEU A 22 9.01 5.52 -9.13
C LEU A 22 8.49 5.78 -7.70
N VAL A 23 8.10 7.01 -7.37
CA VAL A 23 7.56 7.36 -6.04
C VAL A 23 6.32 6.53 -5.71
N LEU A 24 5.41 6.35 -6.67
CA LEU A 24 4.22 5.50 -6.49
C LEU A 24 4.58 4.03 -6.29
N TRP A 25 5.59 3.53 -7.00
CA TRP A 25 6.11 2.18 -6.79
C TRP A 25 6.64 2.03 -5.36
N PHE A 26 7.46 2.98 -4.90
CA PHE A 26 8.05 2.93 -3.55
C PHE A 26 6.97 2.99 -2.48
N PHE A 27 5.96 3.83 -2.68
CA PHE A 27 4.78 3.85 -1.82
C PHE A 27 4.11 2.48 -1.73
N ALA A 28 3.85 1.84 -2.87
CA ALA A 28 3.18 0.54 -2.91
C ALA A 28 3.96 -0.53 -2.14
N VAL A 29 5.28 -0.56 -2.30
CA VAL A 29 6.13 -1.52 -1.57
C VAL A 29 6.22 -1.20 -0.09
N GLY A 30 6.38 0.08 0.29
CA GLY A 30 6.32 0.49 1.68
C GLY A 30 5.00 0.10 2.34
N ALA A 31 3.87 0.27 1.64
CA ALA A 31 2.56 -0.12 2.15
C ALA A 31 2.42 -1.64 2.33
N CYS A 32 2.94 -2.44 1.39
CA CYS A 32 3.01 -3.90 1.53
C CYS A 32 3.86 -4.32 2.75
N VAL A 33 5.01 -3.68 2.96
CA VAL A 33 5.88 -3.93 4.12
C VAL A 33 5.15 -3.55 5.41
N GLY A 34 4.49 -2.40 5.47
CA GLY A 34 3.70 -1.97 6.62
C GLY A 34 2.57 -2.95 6.95
N SER A 35 1.86 -3.44 5.93
CA SER A 35 0.80 -4.44 6.09
C SER A 35 1.34 -5.74 6.72
N PHE A 36 2.45 -6.25 6.20
CA PHE A 36 3.10 -7.46 6.70
C PHE A 36 3.65 -7.29 8.12
N LEU A 37 4.33 -6.16 8.41
CA LEU A 37 4.86 -5.88 9.74
C LEU A 37 3.77 -5.81 10.80
N ASN A 38 2.58 -5.32 10.46
CA ASN A 38 1.46 -5.32 11.38
C ASN A 38 0.93 -6.75 11.67
N VAL A 39 1.04 -7.69 10.73
CA VAL A 39 0.79 -9.13 11.00
C VAL A 39 1.88 -9.70 11.91
N VAL A 40 3.14 -9.41 11.65
CA VAL A 40 4.27 -9.85 12.50
C VAL A 40 4.12 -9.33 13.92
N TYR A 41 3.85 -8.04 14.10
CA TYR A 41 3.68 -7.38 15.39
C TYR A 41 2.55 -8.02 16.21
N THR A 42 1.46 -8.42 15.55
CA THR A 42 0.29 -8.98 16.25
C THR A 42 0.44 -10.48 16.55
N ARG A 43 1.09 -11.25 15.68
CA ARG A 43 1.18 -12.72 15.77
C ARG A 43 2.46 -13.23 16.44
N ALA A 44 3.61 -12.58 16.21
CA ALA A 44 4.89 -13.07 16.71
C ALA A 44 4.97 -13.13 18.25
N PRO A 45 4.48 -12.12 19.02
CA PRO A 45 4.47 -12.21 20.49
C PRO A 45 3.57 -13.31 21.06
N ARG A 46 2.65 -13.84 20.23
CA ARG A 46 1.69 -14.89 20.61
C ARG A 46 2.12 -16.28 20.17
N GLY A 47 3.26 -16.40 19.48
CA GLY A 47 3.72 -17.66 18.88
C GLY A 47 2.79 -18.17 17.76
N GLU A 48 1.98 -17.29 17.16
CA GLU A 48 1.08 -17.65 16.06
C GLU A 48 1.84 -17.65 14.72
N ASP A 49 1.44 -18.54 13.79
CA ASP A 49 2.02 -18.58 12.46
C ASP A 49 1.79 -17.28 11.68
N VAL A 50 2.89 -16.66 11.25
CA VAL A 50 2.86 -15.43 10.44
C VAL A 50 2.55 -15.74 8.96
N VAL A 51 3.11 -16.84 8.44
CA VAL A 51 3.09 -17.15 7.00
C VAL A 51 1.98 -18.15 6.63
N VAL A 52 1.73 -19.16 7.47
CA VAL A 52 0.85 -20.29 7.13
C VAL A 52 -0.63 -19.91 7.18
N LYS A 53 -1.03 -19.06 8.14
CA LYS A 53 -2.41 -18.61 8.26
C LYS A 53 -2.64 -17.34 7.43
N GLY A 54 -3.45 -17.43 6.39
CA GLY A 54 -3.86 -16.26 5.60
C GLY A 54 -4.60 -15.19 6.44
N SER A 55 -4.81 -14.01 5.86
CA SER A 55 -5.61 -12.94 6.48
C SER A 55 -7.06 -13.42 6.69
N HIS A 56 -7.51 -13.43 7.93
CA HIS A 56 -8.87 -13.81 8.32
C HIS A 56 -9.44 -12.80 9.32
N CYS A 57 -10.76 -12.68 9.36
CA CYS A 57 -11.40 -11.85 10.37
C CYS A 57 -11.26 -12.49 11.76
N PRO A 58 -10.82 -11.76 12.81
CA PRO A 58 -10.67 -12.34 14.15
C PRO A 58 -12.01 -12.66 14.83
N VAL A 59 -13.14 -12.17 14.31
CA VAL A 59 -14.47 -12.36 14.91
C VAL A 59 -15.23 -13.50 14.23
N CYS A 60 -15.35 -13.48 12.90
CA CYS A 60 -16.11 -14.51 12.17
C CYS A 60 -15.24 -15.60 11.56
N ASN A 61 -13.91 -15.47 11.63
CA ASN A 61 -12.93 -16.39 11.04
C ASN A 61 -13.06 -16.59 9.51
N HIS A 62 -13.85 -15.75 8.83
CA HIS A 62 -13.98 -15.81 7.38
C HIS A 62 -12.66 -15.33 6.74
N PRO A 63 -12.16 -16.02 5.69
CA PRO A 63 -10.98 -15.58 4.98
C PRO A 63 -11.23 -14.23 4.30
N ILE A 64 -10.28 -13.30 4.45
CA ILE A 64 -10.36 -12.00 3.82
C ILE A 64 -10.02 -12.16 2.34
N ARG A 65 -10.96 -11.78 1.47
CA ARG A 65 -10.75 -11.80 0.00
C ARG A 65 -9.56 -10.91 -0.35
N TRP A 66 -8.76 -11.32 -1.33
CA TRP A 66 -7.53 -10.61 -1.72
C TRP A 66 -7.76 -9.12 -2.01
N ARG A 67 -8.89 -8.75 -2.64
CA ARG A 67 -9.25 -7.35 -2.94
C ARG A 67 -9.47 -6.48 -1.69
N HIS A 68 -9.88 -7.10 -0.60
CA HIS A 68 -10.07 -6.43 0.69
C HIS A 68 -8.78 -6.35 1.51
N ASN A 69 -7.76 -7.10 1.11
CA ASN A 69 -6.43 -7.10 1.71
C ASN A 69 -5.43 -6.22 0.92
N LEU A 70 -5.92 -5.41 -0.03
CA LEU A 70 -5.08 -4.48 -0.78
C LEU A 70 -4.65 -3.33 0.15
N PRO A 71 -3.34 -3.06 0.32
CA PRO A 71 -2.86 -2.04 1.26
C PRO A 71 -3.50 -0.68 1.00
N VAL A 72 -3.83 0.05 2.08
CA VAL A 72 -4.48 1.38 2.12
C VAL A 72 -5.92 1.37 1.58
N ILE A 73 -6.17 0.73 0.45
CA ILE A 73 -7.45 0.74 -0.28
C ILE A 73 -8.47 -0.20 0.37
N GLY A 74 -8.04 -1.39 0.81
CA GLY A 74 -8.92 -2.42 1.34
C GLY A 74 -9.73 -1.95 2.56
N TRP A 75 -9.06 -1.27 3.50
CA TRP A 75 -9.71 -0.71 4.69
C TRP A 75 -10.71 0.40 4.33
N LEU A 76 -10.37 1.27 3.36
CA LEU A 76 -11.24 2.35 2.89
C LEU A 76 -12.50 1.82 2.20
N VAL A 77 -12.35 0.84 1.30
CA VAL A 77 -13.47 0.18 0.62
C VAL A 77 -14.41 -0.49 1.61
N LEU A 78 -13.85 -1.12 2.65
CA LEU A 78 -14.58 -1.74 3.74
C LEU A 78 -15.12 -0.76 4.79
N ARG A 79 -14.74 0.52 4.72
CA ARG A 79 -15.06 1.56 5.70
C ARG A 79 -14.73 1.13 7.14
N GLY A 80 -13.59 0.45 7.30
CA GLY A 80 -13.12 -0.07 8.58
C GLY A 80 -13.97 -1.18 9.20
N LYS A 81 -14.76 -1.92 8.41
CA LYS A 81 -15.59 -3.03 8.91
C LYS A 81 -15.45 -4.28 8.04
N CYS A 82 -15.43 -5.46 8.64
CA CYS A 82 -15.42 -6.72 7.91
C CYS A 82 -16.62 -6.79 6.95
N TYR A 83 -16.41 -7.31 5.73
CA TYR A 83 -17.47 -7.42 4.73
C TYR A 83 -18.64 -8.29 5.22
N ASP A 84 -18.33 -9.46 5.80
CA ASP A 84 -19.31 -10.49 6.17
C ASP A 84 -19.98 -10.20 7.52
N CYS A 85 -19.21 -9.99 8.59
CA CYS A 85 -19.75 -9.86 9.95
C CYS A 85 -19.86 -8.43 10.47
N LYS A 86 -19.41 -7.43 9.68
CA LYS A 86 -19.38 -6.00 10.06
C LYS A 86 -18.57 -5.65 11.31
N ALA A 87 -17.81 -6.60 11.86
CA ALA A 87 -16.89 -6.34 12.98
C ALA A 87 -15.88 -5.25 12.60
N PRO A 88 -15.52 -4.34 13.54
CA PRO A 88 -14.59 -3.26 13.26
C PRO A 88 -13.20 -3.81 12.98
N ILE A 89 -12.58 -3.32 11.89
CA ILE A 89 -11.18 -3.56 11.56
C ILE A 89 -10.38 -2.41 12.17
N PRO A 90 -9.47 -2.67 13.13
CA PRO A 90 -8.75 -1.62 13.82
C PRO A 90 -8.00 -0.68 12.86
N ILE A 91 -8.10 0.63 13.07
CA ILE A 91 -7.48 1.64 12.21
C ILE A 91 -5.95 1.53 12.16
N ARG A 92 -5.33 0.93 13.19
CA ARG A 92 -3.88 0.67 13.23
C ARG A 92 -3.38 -0.09 11.99
N TYR A 93 -4.17 -1.03 11.44
CA TYR A 93 -3.78 -1.80 10.25
C TYR A 93 -3.54 -0.86 9.07
N TRP A 94 -4.47 0.08 8.88
CA TRP A 94 -4.39 1.10 7.83
C TRP A 94 -3.29 2.14 8.09
N LEU A 95 -3.07 2.53 9.35
CA LEU A 95 -2.01 3.47 9.71
C LEU A 95 -0.61 2.90 9.43
N PHE A 96 -0.36 1.63 9.74
CA PHE A 96 0.94 1.00 9.43
C PHE A 96 1.21 1.02 7.92
N GLU A 97 0.21 0.67 7.10
CA GLU A 97 0.34 0.70 5.64
C GLU A 97 0.66 2.11 5.13
N LEU A 98 -0.04 3.13 5.65
CA LEU A 98 0.22 4.51 5.26
C LEU A 98 1.55 5.05 5.73
N VAL A 99 1.96 4.78 6.97
CA VAL A 99 3.21 5.29 7.52
C VAL A 99 4.38 4.71 6.73
N PHE A 100 4.43 3.40 6.54
CA PHE A 100 5.52 2.76 5.81
C PHE A 100 5.48 3.10 4.31
N GLY A 101 4.29 3.16 3.70
CA GLY A 101 4.14 3.63 2.32
C GLY A 101 4.66 5.05 2.14
N THR A 102 4.29 5.98 3.03
CA THR A 102 4.72 7.38 2.96
C THR A 102 6.23 7.50 3.19
N LEU A 103 6.80 6.79 4.16
CA LEU A 103 8.25 6.79 4.40
C LEU A 103 9.04 6.33 3.18
N PHE A 104 8.60 5.26 2.52
CA PHE A 104 9.26 4.78 1.30
C PHE A 104 9.10 5.76 0.15
N ALA A 105 7.91 6.34 -0.02
CA ALA A 105 7.67 7.37 -1.03
C ALA A 105 8.57 8.60 -0.82
N LEU A 106 8.75 9.04 0.43
CA LEU A 106 9.66 10.13 0.79
C LEU A 106 11.11 9.80 0.48
N VAL A 107 11.55 8.55 0.72
CA VAL A 107 12.90 8.09 0.32
C VAL A 107 13.05 8.09 -1.20
N GLY A 108 12.07 7.55 -1.94
CA GLY A 108 12.08 7.55 -3.40
C GLY A 108 12.13 8.97 -3.97
N TRP A 109 11.36 9.89 -3.39
CA TRP A 109 11.41 11.31 -3.72
C TRP A 109 12.76 11.95 -3.37
N TRP A 110 13.32 11.67 -2.21
CA TRP A 110 14.60 12.28 -1.80
C TRP A 110 15.78 11.84 -2.68
N ILE A 111 15.74 10.63 -3.24
CA ILE A 111 16.82 10.11 -4.10
C ILE A 111 16.68 10.62 -5.54
N TRP A 112 15.45 10.83 -6.05
CA TRP A 112 15.19 11.10 -7.47
C TRP A 112 14.45 12.42 -7.79
N GLY A 113 14.08 13.19 -6.76
CA GLY A 113 13.37 14.47 -6.88
C GLY A 113 14.26 15.68 -6.63
#